data_AF-A0A7S1X3D0-F1
#
_entry.id   AF-A0A7S1X3D0-F1
#
_cell.length_a   1.000
_cell.length_b   1.000
_cell.length_c   1.000
_cell.angle_alpha   90.00
_cell.angle_beta   90.00
_cell.angle_gamma   90.00
#
_symmetry.space_group_name_H-M   'P 1'
#
loop_
_entity.id
_entity.type
_entity.pdbx_description
1 polymer ?
#
loop_
_entity_poly.entity_id
_entity_poly.type
_entity_poly.pdbx_seq_one_letter_code
_entity_poly.pdbx_strand_id
1 'polypeptide(L)'
;MSTPWNLNGASWPRAHTNRARGLSSGCSTTASAPVPYAKLTTTSIRTANRRASRHVGVSRQSGVCQASRDSAVSLAGEAILGVPDVNLNSAPNGGYTVTGALEVQARPEDVYAVLVDYEGAHNIFSNIEATKVLEVDGKTQLLQKCRWTFLMFSGTFDAILSVREVPEQKVLLFELVRSSFMKGFEGRWHVVDNGAGGSVVEHSLTVNPTLSPPGVMGGYTRKIFVEQEHQVLDDLIAELIRREQVSVAENVTAC
;
A
#
# COMPACT_ATOMS: atom_id res chain seq x y z
N MET A 1 -16.41 32.57 4.24
CA MET A 1 -16.74 32.37 2.81
C MET A 1 -15.55 31.65 2.19
N SER A 2 -15.60 30.33 2.18
CA SER A 2 -14.48 29.47 1.77
C SER A 2 -14.65 29.13 0.29
N THR A 3 -13.63 29.44 -0.52
CA THR A 3 -13.57 29.07 -1.94
C THR A 3 -13.24 27.60 -2.11
N PRO A 4 -13.89 26.87 -3.03
CA PRO A 4 -13.51 25.49 -3.36
C PRO A 4 -12.24 25.49 -4.20
N TRP A 5 -11.26 24.66 -3.81
CA TRP A 5 -9.98 24.52 -4.50
C TRP A 5 -10.15 23.70 -5.80
N ASN A 6 -9.69 24.25 -6.91
CA ASN A 6 -9.82 23.72 -8.26
C ASN A 6 -8.56 22.92 -8.64
N LEU A 7 -8.63 21.59 -8.60
CA LEU A 7 -7.53 20.66 -8.94
C LEU A 7 -7.55 20.25 -10.43
N ASN A 8 -7.51 21.22 -11.34
CA ASN A 8 -7.43 20.97 -12.80
C ASN A 8 -6.04 21.24 -13.42
N GLY A 9 -4.97 21.24 -12.62
CA GLY A 9 -3.64 21.67 -13.09
C GLY A 9 -2.66 20.58 -13.58
N ALA A 10 -2.87 19.31 -13.25
CA ALA A 10 -1.90 18.26 -13.59
C ALA A 10 -2.20 17.66 -14.97
N SER A 11 -1.73 18.31 -16.03
CA SER A 11 -1.72 17.75 -17.38
C SER A 11 -0.66 16.65 -17.50
N TRP A 12 -1.10 15.41 -17.70
CA TRP A 12 -0.25 14.27 -18.02
C TRP A 12 0.37 14.40 -19.43
N PRO A 13 1.64 14.02 -19.66
CA PRO A 13 2.19 13.92 -21.00
C PRO A 13 1.51 12.77 -21.79
N ARG A 14 0.89 13.12 -22.91
CA ARG A 14 0.24 12.17 -23.84
C ARG A 14 1.27 11.21 -24.46
N ALA A 15 1.05 9.92 -24.30
CA ALA A 15 1.74 8.89 -25.10
C ALA A 15 1.36 9.04 -26.59
N HIS A 16 2.37 9.25 -27.44
CA HIS A 16 2.22 9.31 -28.89
C HIS A 16 1.86 7.92 -29.43
N THR A 17 0.67 7.78 -30.02
CA THR A 17 0.30 6.61 -30.81
C THR A 17 0.76 6.82 -32.25
N ASN A 18 1.74 6.04 -32.70
CA ASN A 18 2.16 6.01 -34.09
C ASN A 18 1.24 5.08 -34.88
N ARG A 19 0.48 5.66 -35.81
CA ARG A 19 -0.42 4.95 -36.73
C ARG A 19 0.26 4.90 -38.10
N ALA A 20 0.76 3.74 -38.51
CA ALA A 20 1.07 3.45 -39.91
C ALA A 20 0.31 2.20 -40.36
N ARG A 21 -0.48 2.39 -41.42
CA ARG A 21 -1.23 1.37 -42.16
C ARG A 21 -0.31 0.69 -43.16
N GLY A 22 -0.52 -0.61 -43.42
CA GLY A 22 -0.13 -1.21 -44.70
C GLY A 22 -0.01 -2.73 -44.73
N LEU A 23 -1.02 -3.37 -45.35
CA LEU A 23 -0.94 -4.53 -46.26
C LEU A 23 -0.84 -5.97 -45.70
N SER A 24 -2.02 -6.62 -45.72
CA SER A 24 -2.39 -7.87 -46.42
C SER A 24 -1.63 -9.20 -46.23
N SER A 25 -2.47 -10.22 -46.03
CA SER A 25 -2.44 -11.61 -46.55
C SER A 25 -1.95 -12.73 -45.63
N GLY A 26 -2.71 -13.84 -45.63
CA GLY A 26 -2.15 -15.18 -45.42
C GLY A 26 -2.58 -15.96 -44.17
N CYS A 27 -3.68 -16.72 -44.31
CA CYS A 27 -3.89 -18.13 -43.92
C CYS A 27 -3.27 -18.76 -42.63
N SER A 28 -4.14 -19.56 -41.99
CA SER A 28 -3.86 -20.86 -41.33
C SER A 28 -3.57 -20.91 -39.83
N THR A 29 -4.65 -21.22 -39.10
CA THR A 29 -4.81 -22.19 -38.01
C THR A 29 -3.55 -22.85 -37.43
N THR A 30 -3.29 -22.60 -36.14
CA THR A 30 -2.92 -23.67 -35.19
C THR A 30 -3.19 -23.21 -33.76
N ALA A 31 -4.07 -23.93 -33.07
CA ALA A 31 -4.34 -23.78 -31.66
C ALA A 31 -3.09 -24.19 -30.86
N SER A 32 -2.52 -23.27 -30.10
CA SER A 32 -1.43 -23.55 -29.16
C SER A 32 -2.02 -23.77 -27.78
N ALA A 33 -1.81 -24.97 -27.25
CA ALA A 33 -2.24 -25.41 -25.94
C ALA A 33 -1.52 -24.64 -24.81
N PRO A 34 -2.15 -24.49 -23.63
CA PRO A 34 -1.52 -23.83 -22.49
C PRO A 34 -0.32 -24.64 -21.97
N VAL A 35 0.83 -23.98 -21.87
CA VAL A 35 2.06 -24.53 -21.28
C VAL A 35 1.83 -24.76 -19.77
N PRO A 36 2.13 -25.94 -19.22
CA PRO A 36 1.90 -26.23 -17.81
C PRO A 36 2.91 -25.51 -16.91
N TYR A 37 2.38 -24.93 -15.83
CA TYR A 37 3.10 -24.31 -14.72
C TYR A 37 4.15 -25.26 -14.13
N ALA A 38 5.43 -24.85 -14.18
CA ALA A 38 6.50 -25.49 -13.43
C ALA A 38 6.40 -25.08 -11.95
N LYS A 39 6.18 -26.07 -11.09
CA LYS A 39 6.21 -25.96 -9.63
C LYS A 39 7.62 -25.60 -9.18
N LEU A 40 7.80 -24.42 -8.59
CA LEU A 40 9.04 -24.10 -7.87
C LEU A 40 9.01 -24.82 -6.51
N THR A 41 9.93 -25.76 -6.38
CA THR A 41 10.17 -26.59 -5.20
C THR A 41 10.69 -25.76 -4.02
N THR A 42 10.01 -25.87 -2.89
CA THR A 42 10.45 -25.40 -1.57
C THR A 42 11.71 -26.14 -1.12
N THR A 43 12.85 -25.46 -1.11
CA THR A 43 14.08 -25.98 -0.46
C THR A 43 14.05 -25.62 1.02
N SER A 44 13.87 -26.62 1.86
CA SER A 44 14.00 -26.56 3.31
C SER A 44 15.42 -26.17 3.71
N ILE A 45 15.57 -25.06 4.44
CA ILE A 45 16.81 -24.70 5.12
C ILE A 45 16.80 -25.36 6.50
N ARG A 46 17.79 -26.23 6.72
CA ARG A 46 18.11 -26.87 7.99
C ARG A 46 18.84 -25.87 8.90
N THR A 47 18.25 -25.55 10.04
CA THR A 47 18.95 -24.86 11.13
C THR A 47 19.61 -25.90 12.03
N ALA A 48 20.94 -25.93 12.04
CA ALA A 48 21.72 -26.71 13.00
C ALA A 48 21.85 -25.90 14.31
N ASN A 49 21.47 -26.49 15.44
CA ASN A 49 21.85 -25.95 16.75
C ASN A 49 22.37 -27.09 17.63
N ARG A 50 23.64 -26.98 18.06
CA ARG A 50 24.32 -27.89 18.98
C ARG A 50 25.04 -27.07 20.05
N ARG A 51 25.00 -27.65 21.26
CA ARG A 51 25.68 -27.33 22.54
C ARG A 51 24.95 -26.28 23.40
N ALA A 52 24.40 -26.61 24.58
CA ALA A 52 24.82 -27.41 25.75
C ALA A 52 25.38 -26.54 26.90
N SER A 53 24.59 -26.54 27.97
CA SER A 53 24.94 -26.57 29.40
C SER A 53 25.74 -25.41 30.01
N ARG A 54 25.19 -24.77 31.06
CA ARG A 54 25.38 -25.17 32.47
C ARG A 54 24.69 -24.18 33.43
N HIS A 55 24.08 -24.75 34.47
CA HIS A 55 23.70 -24.08 35.72
C HIS A 55 24.93 -23.65 36.52
N VAL A 56 24.90 -22.44 37.09
CA VAL A 56 25.37 -22.11 38.46
C VAL A 56 24.55 -20.90 38.92
N GLY A 57 23.97 -20.97 40.12
CA GLY A 57 23.20 -19.88 40.74
C GLY A 57 24.06 -18.90 41.53
N VAL A 58 23.43 -17.85 42.06
CA VAL A 58 23.59 -17.27 43.42
C VAL A 58 22.78 -15.96 43.50
N SER A 59 22.33 -15.68 44.72
CA SER A 59 21.31 -14.74 45.18
C SER A 59 21.75 -13.29 45.42
N ARG A 60 20.73 -12.43 45.65
CA ARG A 60 20.69 -11.15 46.40
C ARG A 60 21.32 -9.95 45.66
N GLN A 61 20.78 -8.73 45.69
CA GLN A 61 19.99 -8.05 46.72
C GLN A 61 19.31 -6.79 46.13
N SER A 62 18.27 -6.34 46.83
CA SER A 62 17.43 -5.18 46.56
C SER A 62 18.17 -3.86 46.28
N GLY A 63 17.66 -3.12 45.30
CA GLY A 63 17.87 -1.68 45.13
C GLY A 63 16.58 -1.06 44.62
N VAL A 64 15.72 -0.61 45.54
CA VAL A 64 14.50 0.14 45.23
C VAL A 64 14.93 1.54 44.79
N CYS A 65 14.96 1.79 43.49
CA CYS A 65 14.94 3.15 42.95
C CYS A 65 13.49 3.46 42.55
N GLN A 66 12.73 4.01 43.50
CA GLN A 66 11.48 4.70 43.20
C GLN A 66 11.82 6.04 42.54
N ALA A 67 11.99 6.01 41.22
CA ALA A 67 11.89 7.20 40.39
C ALA A 67 10.42 7.37 39.97
N SER A 68 9.89 8.52 40.36
CA SER A 68 8.60 9.12 40.04
C SER A 68 7.88 8.49 38.83
N ARG A 69 6.82 7.74 39.12
CA ARG A 69 5.97 7.04 38.13
C ARG A 69 4.74 7.84 37.70
N ASP A 70 4.65 9.10 38.09
CA ASP A 70 3.50 9.96 37.81
C ASP A 70 3.91 11.02 36.77
N SER A 71 3.76 10.69 35.47
CA SER A 71 3.51 11.66 34.37
C SER A 71 3.48 11.07 32.94
N ALA A 72 3.72 9.78 32.72
CA ALA A 72 3.81 9.21 31.35
C ALA A 72 2.56 8.45 30.87
N VAL A 73 1.36 8.79 31.35
CA VAL A 73 0.11 8.20 30.85
C VAL A 73 -0.80 9.34 30.37
N SER A 74 -0.55 9.91 29.18
CA SER A 74 -1.55 10.77 28.50
C SER A 74 -1.29 11.22 27.04
N LEU A 75 -0.45 10.60 26.21
CA LEU A 75 -0.30 11.07 24.79
C LEU A 75 -0.24 9.98 23.71
N ALA A 76 -0.42 8.71 24.05
CA ALA A 76 -0.52 7.65 23.04
C ALA A 76 -1.96 7.58 22.50
N GLY A 77 -2.27 8.36 21.47
CA GLY A 77 -3.59 8.29 20.82
C GLY A 77 -3.95 9.39 19.83
N GLU A 78 -3.16 10.46 19.69
CA GLU A 78 -3.49 11.60 18.82
C GLU A 78 -2.81 11.53 17.44
N ALA A 79 -2.67 10.34 16.86
CA ALA A 79 -2.08 10.18 15.53
C ALA A 79 -2.98 10.71 14.39
N ILE A 80 -4.26 10.95 14.66
CA ILE A 80 -5.26 11.35 13.66
C ILE A 80 -5.75 12.76 14.00
N LEU A 81 -5.60 13.70 13.06
CA LEU A 81 -6.15 15.05 13.19
C LEU A 81 -7.53 15.17 12.50
N GLY A 82 -7.89 14.24 11.62
CA GLY A 82 -9.17 14.23 10.92
C GLY A 82 -9.61 12.87 10.36
N VAL A 83 -10.90 12.71 10.09
CA VAL A 83 -11.45 11.51 9.43
C VAL A 83 -11.04 11.51 7.95
N PRO A 84 -10.67 10.35 7.37
CA PRO A 84 -10.39 10.25 5.95
C PRO A 84 -11.52 10.83 5.06
N ASP A 85 -11.19 11.76 4.18
CA ASP A 85 -12.10 12.24 3.12
C ASP A 85 -11.92 11.38 1.87
N VAL A 86 -12.95 10.64 1.48
CA VAL A 86 -12.90 9.70 0.36
C VAL A 86 -13.93 10.07 -0.70
N ASN A 87 -13.45 10.27 -1.92
CA ASN A 87 -14.26 10.64 -3.08
C ASN A 87 -14.09 9.62 -4.21
N LEU A 88 -15.19 9.28 -4.89
CA LEU A 88 -15.17 8.44 -6.08
C LEU A 88 -15.71 9.20 -7.29
N ASN A 89 -14.92 9.20 -8.36
CA ASN A 89 -15.20 9.79 -9.64
C ASN A 89 -15.15 8.72 -10.75
N SER A 90 -15.93 8.90 -11.82
CA SER A 90 -15.80 8.08 -13.02
C SER A 90 -14.56 8.50 -13.81
N ALA A 91 -13.76 7.52 -14.23
CA ALA A 91 -12.64 7.73 -15.12
C ALA A 91 -13.07 7.51 -16.59
N PRO A 92 -12.32 8.05 -17.58
CA PRO A 92 -12.53 7.72 -18.98
C PRO A 92 -12.51 6.20 -19.22
N ASN A 93 -13.19 5.74 -20.28
CA ASN A 93 -13.20 4.33 -20.70
C ASN A 93 -13.84 3.33 -19.72
N GLY A 94 -14.67 3.80 -18.78
CA GLY A 94 -15.42 2.93 -17.86
C GLY A 94 -14.63 2.52 -16.62
N GLY A 95 -13.54 3.23 -16.31
CA GLY A 95 -12.81 3.10 -15.06
C GLY A 95 -13.40 3.91 -13.91
N TYR A 96 -12.81 3.73 -12.73
CA TYR A 96 -13.17 4.42 -11.50
C TYR A 96 -11.91 5.03 -10.89
N THR A 97 -11.99 6.28 -10.45
CA THR A 97 -10.93 6.92 -9.67
C THR A 97 -11.44 7.19 -8.27
N VAL A 98 -10.80 6.58 -7.27
CA VAL A 98 -10.99 6.89 -5.86
C VAL A 98 -9.86 7.82 -5.42
N THR A 99 -10.18 8.81 -4.59
CA THR A 99 -9.20 9.66 -3.94
C THR A 99 -9.50 9.69 -2.46
N GLY A 100 -8.49 9.50 -1.64
CA GLY A 100 -8.51 9.62 -0.19
C GLY A 100 -7.59 10.75 0.28
N ALA A 101 -7.98 11.47 1.33
CA ALA A 101 -7.13 12.40 2.03
C ALA A 101 -7.24 12.20 3.54
N LEU A 102 -6.12 12.24 4.24
CA LEU A 102 -6.04 12.00 5.68
C LEU A 102 -5.02 12.95 6.32
N GLU A 103 -5.38 13.57 7.44
CA GLU A 103 -4.43 14.32 8.27
C GLU A 103 -3.91 13.46 9.43
N VAL A 104 -2.60 13.34 9.55
CA VAL A 104 -1.91 12.56 10.58
C VAL A 104 -0.92 13.41 11.38
N GLN A 105 -0.76 13.10 12.66
CA GLN A 105 0.25 13.70 13.54
C GLN A 105 1.58 12.94 13.42
N ALA A 106 2.11 12.86 12.21
CA ALA A 106 3.41 12.26 11.92
C ALA A 106 4.16 13.15 10.92
N ARG A 107 5.49 13.18 10.98
CA ARG A 107 6.30 13.95 10.03
C ARG A 107 6.20 13.34 8.63
N PRO A 108 6.29 14.13 7.55
CA PRO A 108 6.18 13.60 6.19
C PRO A 108 7.17 12.48 5.88
N GLU A 109 8.36 12.56 6.49
CA GLU A 109 9.43 11.59 6.29
C GLU A 109 9.09 10.22 6.88
N ASP A 110 8.45 10.23 8.06
CA ASP A 110 8.07 9.01 8.77
C ASP A 110 6.90 8.31 8.05
N VAL A 111 5.93 9.10 7.58
CA VAL A 111 4.82 8.57 6.77
C VAL A 111 5.31 8.00 5.47
N TYR A 112 6.15 8.73 4.74
CA TYR A 112 6.67 8.24 3.47
C TYR A 112 7.54 6.98 3.64
N ALA A 113 8.31 6.88 4.72
CA ALA A 113 9.08 5.68 5.04
C ALA A 113 8.19 4.45 5.28
N VAL A 114 6.94 4.61 5.75
CA VAL A 114 5.96 3.52 5.81
C VAL A 114 5.51 3.12 4.40
N LEU A 115 5.20 4.11 3.55
CA LEU A 115 4.67 3.87 2.20
C LEU A 115 5.66 3.14 1.28
N VAL A 116 6.97 3.39 1.44
CA VAL A 116 8.02 2.74 0.64
C VAL A 116 8.59 1.47 1.29
N ASP A 117 8.03 1.02 2.41
CA ASP A 117 8.38 -0.26 3.05
C ASP A 117 7.70 -1.43 2.33
N TYR A 118 8.17 -1.73 1.11
CA TYR A 118 7.55 -2.73 0.25
C TYR A 118 7.63 -4.15 0.83
N GLU A 119 8.73 -4.49 1.51
CA GLU A 119 8.89 -5.80 2.15
C GLU A 119 7.90 -5.94 3.32
N GLY A 120 7.74 -4.87 4.12
CA GLY A 120 6.78 -4.80 5.22
C GLY A 120 5.32 -4.61 4.79
N ALA A 121 5.05 -4.29 3.52
CA ALA A 121 3.71 -3.88 3.05
C ALA A 121 2.56 -4.84 3.41
N HIS A 122 2.82 -6.15 3.49
CA HIS A 122 1.82 -7.16 3.89
C HIS A 122 1.44 -7.13 5.39
N ASN A 123 2.28 -6.52 6.22
CA ASN A 123 1.99 -6.24 7.63
C ASN A 123 1.37 -4.85 7.84
N ILE A 124 1.53 -3.96 6.85
CA ILE A 124 1.01 -2.60 6.86
C ILE A 124 -0.42 -2.61 6.34
N PHE A 125 -0.62 -3.10 5.11
CA PHE A 125 -1.90 -3.08 4.43
C PHE A 125 -2.55 -4.47 4.42
N SER A 126 -3.71 -4.57 5.05
CA SER A 126 -4.47 -5.81 5.24
C SER A 126 -4.99 -6.41 3.92
N ASN A 127 -5.10 -5.59 2.87
CA ASN A 127 -5.43 -6.04 1.52
C ASN A 127 -4.25 -6.71 0.80
N ILE A 128 -3.03 -6.67 1.33
CA ILE A 128 -1.84 -7.34 0.77
C ILE A 128 -1.56 -8.61 1.58
N GLU A 129 -1.66 -9.77 0.94
CA GLU A 129 -1.31 -11.05 1.57
C GLU A 129 0.19 -11.33 1.53
N ALA A 130 0.87 -10.92 0.45
CA ALA A 130 2.30 -11.08 0.29
C ALA A 130 2.85 -10.09 -0.73
N THR A 131 4.08 -9.64 -0.51
CA THR A 131 4.85 -8.84 -1.48
C THR A 131 6.16 -9.55 -1.77
N LYS A 132 6.58 -9.51 -3.04
CA LYS A 132 7.95 -9.77 -3.45
C LYS A 132 8.45 -8.61 -4.30
N VAL A 133 9.54 -7.99 -3.87
CA VAL A 133 10.23 -6.94 -4.63
C VAL A 133 11.05 -7.60 -5.74
N LEU A 134 10.96 -7.05 -6.94
CA LEU A 134 11.64 -7.49 -8.15
C LEU A 134 12.36 -6.29 -8.76
N GLU A 135 13.55 -6.52 -9.30
CA GLU A 135 14.27 -5.54 -10.11
C GLU A 135 14.27 -6.01 -11.56
N VAL A 136 13.65 -5.24 -12.45
CA VAL A 136 13.49 -5.58 -13.86
C VAL A 136 13.85 -4.36 -14.71
N ASP A 137 14.88 -4.50 -15.55
CA ASP A 137 15.38 -3.43 -16.42
C ASP A 137 15.68 -2.09 -15.68
N GLY A 138 16.21 -2.21 -14.46
CA GLY A 138 16.53 -1.05 -13.60
C GLY A 138 15.30 -0.35 -13.01
N LYS A 139 14.14 -1.00 -13.04
CA LYS A 139 12.91 -0.57 -12.38
C LYS A 139 12.52 -1.53 -11.29
N THR A 140 12.11 -0.97 -10.15
CA THR A 140 11.49 -1.73 -9.08
C THR A 140 10.06 -2.11 -9.47
N GLN A 141 9.75 -3.40 -9.32
CA GLN A 141 8.41 -3.95 -9.48
C GLN A 141 8.02 -4.73 -8.24
N LEU A 142 6.73 -4.74 -7.93
CA LEU A 142 6.16 -5.49 -6.82
C LEU A 142 5.27 -6.59 -7.37
N LEU A 143 5.64 -7.84 -7.11
CA LEU A 143 4.71 -8.97 -7.25
C LEU A 143 3.92 -9.08 -5.95
N GLN A 144 2.64 -8.71 -6.01
CA GLN A 144 1.75 -8.71 -4.86
C GLN A 144 0.61 -9.70 -5.04
N LYS A 145 0.34 -10.45 -3.99
CA LYS A 145 -0.89 -11.23 -3.85
C LYS A 145 -1.86 -10.41 -3.03
N CYS A 146 -2.91 -9.89 -3.65
CA CYS A 146 -3.86 -8.99 -3.01
C CYS A 146 -5.16 -9.72 -2.68
N ARG A 147 -5.75 -9.40 -1.53
CA ARG A 147 -7.08 -9.82 -1.12
C ARG A 147 -8.11 -8.87 -1.70
N TRP A 148 -9.26 -9.41 -2.08
CA TRP A 148 -10.43 -8.61 -2.44
C TRP A 148 -11.67 -9.17 -1.78
N THR A 149 -12.61 -8.26 -1.51
CA THR A 149 -13.93 -8.58 -0.97
C THR A 149 -14.97 -7.82 -1.79
N PHE A 150 -15.97 -8.53 -2.29
CA PHE A 150 -17.11 -7.96 -3.02
C PHE A 150 -18.38 -8.73 -2.61
N LEU A 151 -19.28 -8.05 -1.89
CA LEU A 151 -20.48 -8.65 -1.29
C LEU A 151 -20.09 -9.83 -0.38
N MET A 152 -20.65 -11.02 -0.65
CA MET A 152 -20.38 -12.26 0.07
C MET A 152 -19.21 -13.06 -0.52
N PHE A 153 -18.57 -12.54 -1.56
CA PHE A 153 -17.44 -13.19 -2.20
C PHE A 153 -16.14 -12.52 -1.77
N SER A 154 -15.12 -13.34 -1.58
CA SER A 154 -13.76 -12.89 -1.32
C SER A 154 -12.80 -13.79 -2.07
N GLY A 155 -11.62 -13.27 -2.38
CA GLY A 155 -10.58 -14.07 -3.01
C GLY A 155 -9.25 -13.36 -3.01
N THR A 156 -8.30 -13.91 -3.76
CA THR A 156 -7.00 -13.30 -3.99
C THR A 156 -6.71 -13.21 -5.48
N PHE A 157 -5.96 -12.19 -5.89
CA PHE A 157 -5.37 -12.11 -7.22
C PHE A 157 -3.92 -11.69 -7.12
N ASP A 158 -3.13 -12.04 -8.14
CA ASP A 158 -1.76 -11.60 -8.26
C ASP A 158 -1.71 -10.36 -9.17
N ALA A 159 -0.91 -9.38 -8.78
CA ALA A 159 -0.58 -8.21 -9.58
C ALA A 159 0.93 -7.99 -9.61
N ILE A 160 1.43 -7.54 -10.75
CA ILE A 160 2.77 -6.99 -10.89
C ILE A 160 2.59 -5.49 -11.09
N LEU A 161 3.09 -4.71 -10.13
CA LEU A 161 3.08 -3.25 -10.18
C LEU A 161 4.49 -2.74 -10.46
N SER A 162 4.65 -1.77 -11.35
CA SER A 162 5.88 -0.98 -11.43
C SER A 162 5.74 0.18 -10.44
N VAL A 163 6.78 0.45 -9.66
CA VAL A 163 6.78 1.57 -8.71
C VAL A 163 7.79 2.63 -9.12
N ARG A 164 7.47 3.89 -8.82
CA ARG A 164 8.36 5.02 -9.01
C ARG A 164 8.26 5.95 -7.82
N GLU A 165 9.37 6.12 -7.14
CA GLU A 165 9.53 7.03 -6.03
C GLU A 165 10.03 8.40 -6.50
N VAL A 166 9.56 9.44 -5.83
CA VAL A 166 10.10 10.81 -5.92
C VAL A 166 10.32 11.31 -4.48
N PRO A 167 11.39 10.88 -3.80
CA PRO A 167 11.59 11.11 -2.37
C PRO A 167 11.65 12.58 -1.96
N GLU A 168 12.09 13.46 -2.86
CA GLU A 168 12.17 14.90 -2.63
C GLU A 168 10.78 15.54 -2.55
N GLN A 169 9.79 14.92 -3.20
CA GLN A 169 8.40 15.37 -3.22
C GLN A 169 7.50 14.49 -2.36
N LYS A 170 8.05 13.43 -1.74
CA LYS A 170 7.28 12.43 -0.98
C LYS A 170 6.10 11.87 -1.78
N VAL A 171 6.37 11.59 -3.05
CA VAL A 171 5.42 10.98 -3.98
C VAL A 171 5.85 9.56 -4.29
N LEU A 172 4.91 8.63 -4.15
CA LEU A 172 5.04 7.25 -4.63
C LEU A 172 4.00 7.03 -5.71
N LEU A 173 4.44 6.62 -6.90
CA LEU A 173 3.59 6.27 -8.03
C LEU A 173 3.66 4.76 -8.25
N PHE A 174 2.54 4.15 -8.61
CA PHE A 174 2.50 2.75 -8.99
C PHE A 174 1.54 2.52 -10.15
N GLU A 175 1.94 1.65 -11.07
CA GLU A 175 1.17 1.32 -12.27
C GLU A 175 1.16 -0.18 -12.53
N LEU A 176 0.06 -0.67 -13.11
CA LEU A 176 -0.11 -2.08 -13.41
C LEU A 176 0.72 -2.49 -14.60
N VAL A 177 1.65 -3.42 -14.38
CA VAL A 177 2.35 -4.13 -15.45
C VAL A 177 1.50 -5.31 -15.90
N ARG A 178 0.96 -6.09 -14.95
CA ARG A 178 0.16 -7.28 -15.25
C ARG A 178 -0.76 -7.66 -14.10
N SER A 179 -1.98 -8.09 -14.40
CA SER A 179 -2.88 -8.76 -13.45
C SER A 179 -3.70 -9.84 -14.15
N SER A 180 -4.20 -10.81 -13.38
CA SER A 180 -5.21 -11.77 -13.82
C SER A 180 -6.64 -11.22 -13.76
N PHE A 181 -6.86 -10.03 -13.17
CA PHE A 181 -8.19 -9.52 -12.83
C PHE A 181 -8.49 -8.12 -13.41
N MET A 182 -7.47 -7.27 -13.58
CA MET A 182 -7.63 -5.88 -14.01
C MET A 182 -6.90 -5.58 -15.32
N LYS A 183 -7.46 -4.66 -16.12
CA LYS A 183 -6.85 -4.16 -17.38
C LYS A 183 -5.92 -2.98 -17.14
N GLY A 184 -6.19 -2.19 -16.11
CA GLY A 184 -5.38 -1.06 -15.72
C GLY A 184 -5.60 -0.75 -14.25
N PHE A 185 -4.53 -0.35 -13.60
CA PHE A 185 -4.53 0.06 -12.20
C PHE A 185 -3.36 1.02 -12.04
N GLU A 186 -3.65 2.24 -11.64
CA GLU A 186 -2.67 3.30 -11.46
C GLU A 186 -2.98 3.97 -10.13
N GLY A 187 -1.97 4.28 -9.34
CA GLY A 187 -2.18 5.05 -8.15
C GLY A 187 -0.98 5.88 -7.74
N ARG A 188 -1.25 6.75 -6.78
CA ARG A 188 -0.33 7.75 -6.28
C ARG A 188 -0.59 7.95 -4.80
N TRP A 189 0.48 7.92 -4.04
CA TRP A 189 0.57 8.53 -2.72
C TRP A 189 1.33 9.84 -2.81
N HIS A 190 0.93 10.81 -1.99
CA HIS A 190 1.62 12.08 -1.83
C HIS A 190 1.48 12.51 -0.38
N VAL A 191 2.61 12.84 0.24
CA VAL A 191 2.65 13.28 1.64
C VAL A 191 3.13 14.73 1.69
N VAL A 192 2.36 15.58 2.34
CA VAL A 192 2.63 17.02 2.44
C VAL A 192 2.67 17.43 3.90
N ASP A 193 3.60 18.31 4.26
CA ASP A 193 3.63 18.94 5.59
C ASP A 193 2.38 19.81 5.79
N ASN A 194 1.67 19.64 6.90
CA ASN A 194 0.45 20.41 7.20
C ASN A 194 0.73 21.78 7.85
N GLY A 195 2.00 22.12 8.12
CA GLY A 195 2.44 23.35 8.77
C GLY A 195 2.23 23.37 10.30
N ALA A 196 1.59 22.35 10.87
CA ALA A 196 1.30 22.20 12.29
C ALA A 196 2.13 21.07 12.95
N GLY A 197 3.18 20.59 12.28
CA GLY A 197 4.02 19.50 12.75
C GLY A 197 3.47 18.10 12.47
N GLY A 198 2.45 17.99 11.61
CA GLY A 198 1.92 16.74 11.07
C GLY A 198 1.98 16.71 9.55
N SER A 199 1.23 15.80 8.94
CA SER A 199 1.18 15.61 7.49
C SER A 199 -0.25 15.46 6.98
N VAL A 200 -0.47 15.88 5.74
CA VAL A 200 -1.60 15.48 4.92
C VAL A 200 -1.14 14.37 3.98
N VAL A 201 -1.84 13.25 3.99
CA VAL A 201 -1.62 12.11 3.10
C VAL A 201 -2.72 12.10 2.06
N GLU A 202 -2.35 12.23 0.80
CA GLU A 202 -3.25 12.10 -0.34
C GLU A 202 -2.98 10.76 -1.02
N HIS A 203 -4.04 10.00 -1.23
CA HIS A 203 -4.02 8.78 -2.02
C HIS A 203 -4.99 8.92 -3.19
N SER A 204 -4.58 8.45 -4.36
CA SER A 204 -5.47 8.38 -5.52
C SER A 204 -5.24 7.09 -6.26
N LEU A 205 -6.33 6.46 -6.66
CA LEU A 205 -6.31 5.15 -7.31
C LEU A 205 -7.31 5.12 -8.46
N THR A 206 -6.82 4.84 -9.66
CA THR A 206 -7.63 4.63 -10.86
C THR A 206 -7.61 3.17 -11.26
N VAL A 207 -8.79 2.56 -11.38
CA VAL A 207 -8.97 1.15 -11.70
C VAL A 207 -9.81 0.98 -12.96
N ASN A 208 -9.30 0.16 -13.89
CA ASN A 208 -9.98 -0.28 -15.10
C ASN A 208 -10.25 -1.79 -15.01
N PRO A 209 -11.47 -2.21 -14.61
CA PRO A 209 -11.77 -3.62 -14.45
C PRO A 209 -11.88 -4.33 -15.81
N THR A 210 -11.56 -5.63 -15.83
CA THR A 210 -11.67 -6.44 -17.06
C THR A 210 -13.12 -6.61 -17.50
N LEU A 211 -14.02 -6.77 -16.53
CA LEU A 211 -15.46 -6.86 -16.69
C LEU A 211 -16.12 -5.82 -15.78
N SER A 212 -17.02 -5.00 -16.33
CA SER A 212 -17.84 -4.13 -15.51
C SER A 212 -18.78 -4.98 -14.65
N PRO A 213 -18.96 -4.65 -13.36
CA PRO A 213 -20.00 -5.28 -12.55
C PRO A 213 -21.37 -5.17 -13.27
N PRO A 214 -22.24 -6.19 -13.20
CA PRO A 214 -23.55 -6.15 -13.85
C PRO A 214 -24.32 -4.88 -13.45
N GLY A 215 -24.94 -4.19 -14.43
CA GLY A 215 -25.48 -2.82 -14.26
C GLY A 215 -26.51 -2.60 -13.15
N VAL A 216 -27.13 -3.66 -12.63
CA VAL A 216 -28.00 -3.62 -11.43
C VAL A 216 -27.22 -3.34 -10.12
N MET A 217 -25.88 -3.38 -10.15
CA MET A 217 -24.99 -3.18 -9.01
C MET A 217 -24.24 -1.83 -9.03
N GLY A 218 -24.53 -0.92 -9.98
CA GLY A 218 -23.74 0.30 -10.18
C GLY A 218 -23.58 1.19 -8.92
N GLY A 219 -24.63 1.31 -8.11
CA GLY A 219 -24.56 2.04 -6.83
C GLY A 219 -23.74 1.31 -5.73
N TYR A 220 -23.62 -0.02 -5.83
CA TYR A 220 -22.88 -0.85 -4.88
C TYR A 220 -21.36 -0.77 -5.13
N THR A 221 -20.96 -0.72 -6.40
CA THR A 221 -19.56 -0.54 -6.81
C THR A 221 -18.92 0.68 -6.16
N ARG A 222 -19.68 1.79 -6.05
CA ARG A 222 -19.20 2.99 -5.36
C ARG A 222 -18.86 2.74 -3.90
N LYS A 223 -19.77 2.08 -3.16
CA LYS A 223 -19.59 1.82 -1.73
C LYS A 223 -18.36 0.94 -1.48
N ILE A 224 -18.15 -0.08 -2.30
CA ILE A 224 -17.00 -0.99 -2.14
C ILE A 224 -15.68 -0.25 -2.32
N PHE A 225 -15.56 0.56 -3.38
CA PHE A 225 -14.33 1.28 -3.65
C PHE A 225 -14.01 2.31 -2.57
N VAL A 226 -15.04 2.98 -2.05
CA VAL A 226 -14.89 3.92 -0.92
C VAL A 226 -14.47 3.18 0.35
N GLU A 227 -15.11 2.05 0.68
CA GLU A 227 -14.78 1.25 1.86
C GLU A 227 -13.34 0.70 1.80
N GLN A 228 -12.93 0.21 0.62
CA GLN A 228 -11.57 -0.28 0.41
C GLN A 228 -10.53 0.84 0.61
N GLU A 229 -10.84 2.05 0.15
CA GLU A 229 -9.96 3.20 0.35
C GLU A 229 -9.87 3.61 1.83
N HIS A 230 -11.00 3.62 2.55
CA HIS A 230 -10.98 3.83 4.00
C HIS A 230 -10.10 2.81 4.71
N GLN A 231 -10.25 1.53 4.38
CA GLN A 231 -9.44 0.47 4.98
C GLN A 231 -7.94 0.67 4.72
N VAL A 232 -7.55 1.08 3.51
CA VAL A 232 -6.15 1.35 3.18
C VAL A 232 -5.58 2.51 4.00
N LEU A 233 -6.38 3.55 4.26
CA LEU A 233 -5.97 4.68 5.10
C LEU A 233 -5.95 4.33 6.59
N ASP A 234 -6.90 3.52 7.06
CA ASP A 234 -6.94 3.01 8.44
C ASP A 234 -5.74 2.10 8.75
N ASP A 235 -5.37 1.25 7.79
CA ASP A 235 -4.18 0.41 7.85
C ASP A 235 -2.89 1.24 7.98
N LEU A 236 -2.79 2.34 7.22
CA LEU A 236 -1.68 3.28 7.32
C LEU A 236 -1.62 3.94 8.72
N ILE A 237 -2.76 4.40 9.24
CA ILE A 237 -2.87 4.98 10.58
C ILE A 237 -2.40 3.98 11.64
N ALA A 238 -2.89 2.74 11.57
CA ALA A 238 -2.55 1.70 12.53
C ALA A 238 -1.03 1.44 12.57
N GLU A 239 -0.39 1.42 11.40
CA GLU A 239 1.06 1.24 11.31
C GLU A 239 1.83 2.45 11.86
N LEU A 240 1.38 3.68 11.60
CA LEU A 240 2.01 4.88 12.15
C LEU A 240 1.99 4.88 13.69
N ILE A 241 0.83 4.58 14.27
CA ILE A 241 0.67 4.45 15.73
C ILE A 241 1.61 3.36 16.28
N ARG A 242 1.69 2.21 15.60
CA ARG A 242 2.55 1.11 16.02
C ARG A 242 4.03 1.51 16.01
N ARG A 243 4.51 2.19 14.97
CA ARG A 243 5.91 2.64 14.88
C ARG A 243 6.26 3.70 15.93
N GLU A 244 5.34 4.61 16.21
CA GLU A 244 5.51 5.60 17.27
C GLU A 244 5.73 4.92 18.63
N GLN A 245 4.88 3.95 18.98
CA GLN A 245 4.99 3.22 20.26
C GLN A 245 6.31 2.45 20.40
N VAL A 246 6.78 1.82 19.33
CA VAL A 246 8.08 1.12 19.32
C VAL A 246 9.22 2.10 19.57
N SER A 247 9.20 3.27 18.90
CA SER A 247 10.25 4.28 19.07
C SER A 247 10.32 4.83 20.51
N VAL A 248 9.17 5.01 21.16
CA VAL A 248 9.10 5.46 22.56
C VAL A 248 9.61 4.37 23.50
N ALA A 249 9.22 3.11 23.30
CA ALA A 249 9.65 2.00 24.16
C ALA A 249 11.17 1.75 24.11
N GLU A 250 11.77 1.85 22.93
CA GLU A 250 13.22 1.72 22.74
C GLU A 250 13.98 2.86 23.45
N ASN A 251 13.50 4.10 23.33
CA ASN A 251 14.10 5.26 24.01
C ASN A 251 14.02 5.18 25.54
N VAL A 252 12.93 4.61 26.08
CA VAL A 252 12.76 4.40 27.52
C VAL A 252 13.67 3.30 28.06
N THR A 253 13.89 2.23 27.28
CA THR A 253 14.73 1.09 27.71
C THR A 253 16.23 1.40 27.64
N ALA A 254 16.62 2.42 26.87
CA ALA A 254 18.00 2.88 26.74
C ALA A 254 18.48 3.80 27.90
N CYS A 255 17.58 4.22 28.80
CA CYS A 255 17.88 5.03 29.99
C CYS A 255 18.05 4.17 31.25
#